data_AF-A0A178B636-F1
#
_entry.id   AF-A0A178B636-F1
#
_cell.length_a   1.000
_cell.length_b   1.000
_cell.length_c   1.000
_cell.angle_alpha   90.00
_cell.angle_beta   90.00
_cell.angle_gamma   90.00
#
_symmetry.space_group_name_H-M   'P 1'
#
loop_
_entity.id
_entity.type
_entity.pdbx_description
1 polymer ?
#
loop_
_entity_poly.entity_id
_entity_poly.type
_entity_poly.pdbx_seq_one_letter_code
_entity_poly.pdbx_strand_id
1 'polypeptide(L)'
;MTDDKGRQAKRVAVENGVINPSGVAVMGAAPLYLALIPATTYLTKPDSIVQSLTHALIKLLPGVGTTSITSGRAIPALSALYLFWTFGASGAISAAGQAMGRAEGLDNDHPRKHVGKLEGLPLRLRSAHYALMENFPAFALAAALAQIISPTDPQIINLLGFHVIAKLLVHYPAYVSNVAVPRTFAHISATAALINICWTLAAAK
;
A
#
# COMPACT_ATOMS: atom_id res chain seq x y z
N MET A 1 -7.93 44.76 -10.98
CA MET A 1 -9.01 43.75 -11.15
C MET A 1 -8.56 42.31 -10.86
N THR A 2 -7.33 41.91 -11.20
CA THR A 2 -6.78 40.56 -10.94
C THR A 2 -6.48 40.30 -9.45
N ASP A 3 -6.07 41.32 -8.71
CA ASP A 3 -5.69 41.20 -7.29
C ASP A 3 -6.89 40.96 -6.35
N ASP A 4 -8.07 41.49 -6.73
CA ASP A 4 -9.30 41.41 -5.93
C ASP A 4 -9.94 40.01 -6.01
N LYS A 5 -9.94 39.39 -7.20
CA LYS A 5 -10.39 38.01 -7.41
C LYS A 5 -9.51 37.01 -6.66
N GLY A 6 -8.19 37.24 -6.61
CA GLY A 6 -7.26 36.41 -5.85
C GLY A 6 -7.48 36.47 -4.34
N ARG A 7 -7.79 37.66 -3.80
CA ARG A 7 -8.13 37.83 -2.37
C ARG A 7 -9.48 37.23 -2.02
N GLN A 8 -10.47 37.38 -2.89
CA GLN A 8 -11.79 36.77 -2.71
C GLN A 8 -11.70 35.24 -2.71
N ALA A 9 -10.95 34.66 -3.65
CA ALA A 9 -10.72 33.21 -3.69
C ALA A 9 -10.02 32.68 -2.43
N LYS A 10 -9.02 33.40 -1.91
CA LYS A 10 -8.36 33.05 -0.63
C LYS A 10 -9.31 33.15 0.57
N ARG A 11 -10.17 34.17 0.64
CA ARG A 11 -11.17 34.29 1.72
C ARG A 11 -12.15 33.13 1.71
N VAL A 12 -12.75 32.83 0.56
CA VAL A 12 -13.67 31.69 0.42
C VAL A 12 -12.96 30.37 0.74
N ALA A 13 -11.70 30.22 0.35
CA ALA A 13 -10.92 29.03 0.69
C ALA A 13 -10.75 28.88 2.22
N VAL A 14 -10.38 29.96 2.93
CA VAL A 14 -10.25 29.96 4.39
C VAL A 14 -11.58 29.72 5.09
N GLU A 15 -12.67 30.32 4.61
CA GLU A 15 -14.04 30.07 5.11
C GLU A 15 -14.44 28.60 4.97
N ASN A 16 -13.95 27.92 3.92
CA ASN A 16 -14.11 26.48 3.70
C ASN A 16 -13.04 25.63 4.42
N GLY A 17 -12.26 26.20 5.34
CA GLY A 17 -11.24 25.49 6.11
C GLY A 17 -9.95 25.17 5.35
N VAL A 18 -9.75 25.70 4.14
CA VAL A 18 -8.52 25.51 3.35
C VAL A 18 -7.46 26.50 3.82
N ILE A 19 -6.68 26.07 4.82
CA ILE A 19 -5.59 26.86 5.41
C ILE A 19 -4.37 26.91 4.46
N ASN A 20 -4.10 25.83 3.71
CA ASN A 20 -3.03 25.77 2.72
C ASN A 20 -3.57 25.37 1.33
N PRO A 21 -3.82 26.35 0.43
CA PRO A 21 -4.32 26.08 -0.92
C PRO A 21 -3.38 25.23 -1.78
N SER A 22 -2.07 25.19 -1.49
CA SER A 22 -1.14 24.35 -2.24
C SER A 22 -1.42 22.85 -2.04
N GLY A 23 -2.14 22.47 -0.98
CA GLY A 23 -2.58 21.10 -0.74
C GLY A 23 -3.53 20.58 -1.81
N VAL A 24 -4.25 21.46 -2.52
CA VAL A 24 -5.13 21.10 -3.64
C VAL A 24 -4.32 20.45 -4.78
N ALA A 25 -3.05 20.82 -4.96
CA ALA A 25 -2.19 20.23 -5.98
C ALA A 25 -1.99 18.71 -5.77
N VAL A 26 -2.16 18.20 -4.54
CA VAL A 26 -2.08 16.76 -4.23
C VAL A 26 -3.22 15.99 -4.89
N MET A 27 -4.38 16.61 -5.16
CA MET A 27 -5.47 15.98 -5.91
C MET A 27 -5.03 15.58 -7.33
N GLY A 28 -4.05 16.30 -7.90
CA GLY A 28 -3.43 15.96 -9.18
C GLY A 28 -2.67 14.62 -9.20
N ALA A 29 -2.51 13.95 -8.06
CA ALA A 29 -1.99 12.59 -8.01
C ALA A 29 -3.00 11.52 -8.46
N ALA A 30 -4.31 11.82 -8.46
CA ALA A 30 -5.33 10.82 -8.81
C ALA A 30 -5.18 10.23 -10.23
N PRO A 31 -4.91 11.01 -11.30
CA PRO A 31 -4.64 10.47 -12.62
C PRO A 31 -3.40 9.57 -12.69
N LEU A 32 -2.42 9.74 -11.77
CA LEU A 32 -1.19 8.95 -11.78
C LEU A 32 -1.45 7.46 -11.52
N TYR A 33 -2.47 7.13 -10.74
CA TYR A 33 -2.85 5.73 -10.52
C TYR A 33 -3.24 5.02 -11.83
N LEU A 34 -3.93 5.72 -12.72
CA LEU A 34 -4.30 5.18 -14.03
C LEU A 34 -3.12 5.22 -15.00
N ALA A 35 -2.36 6.32 -15.01
CA ALA A 35 -1.21 6.49 -15.89
C ALA A 35 -0.10 5.44 -15.64
N LEU A 36 -0.01 4.88 -14.44
CA LEU A 36 0.96 3.83 -14.11
C LEU A 36 0.49 2.42 -14.50
N ILE A 37 -0.75 2.20 -14.94
CA ILE A 37 -1.24 0.88 -15.34
C ILE A 37 -0.33 0.23 -16.41
N PRO A 38 0.01 0.89 -17.54
CA PRO A 38 0.90 0.29 -18.54
C PRO A 38 2.28 -0.07 -18.00
N ALA A 39 2.82 0.77 -17.10
CA ALA A 39 4.10 0.51 -16.45
C ALA A 39 4.03 -0.72 -15.56
N THR A 40 2.95 -0.88 -14.77
CA THR A 40 2.75 -2.10 -13.97
C THR A 40 2.65 -3.33 -14.86
N THR A 41 1.87 -3.28 -15.95
CA THR A 41 1.77 -4.40 -16.91
C THR A 41 3.12 -4.81 -17.47
N TYR A 42 3.94 -3.83 -17.88
CA TYR A 42 5.28 -4.09 -18.42
C TYR A 42 6.22 -4.71 -17.38
N LEU A 43 6.21 -4.19 -16.16
CA LEU A 43 7.09 -4.67 -15.09
C LEU A 43 6.71 -6.08 -14.60
N THR A 44 5.42 -6.43 -14.69
CA THR A 44 4.89 -7.71 -14.18
C THR A 44 4.66 -8.76 -15.26
N LYS A 45 5.14 -8.53 -16.49
CA LYS A 45 5.05 -9.51 -17.58
C LYS A 45 5.64 -10.87 -17.18
N PRO A 46 5.19 -11.99 -17.79
CA PRO A 46 5.82 -13.27 -17.58
C PRO A 46 7.33 -13.22 -17.79
N ASP A 47 8.07 -14.00 -16.99
CA ASP A 47 9.54 -14.08 -17.00
C ASP A 47 10.27 -12.79 -16.58
N SER A 48 9.55 -11.85 -15.97
CA SER A 48 10.13 -10.63 -15.40
C SER A 48 10.89 -10.87 -14.09
N ILE A 49 11.67 -9.87 -13.69
CA ILE A 49 12.27 -9.81 -12.35
C ILE A 49 11.18 -9.83 -11.27
N VAL A 50 10.03 -9.18 -11.51
CA VAL A 50 8.90 -9.20 -10.58
C VAL A 50 8.38 -10.62 -10.38
N GLN A 51 8.25 -11.42 -11.45
CA GLN A 51 7.86 -12.82 -11.33
C GLN A 51 8.84 -13.60 -10.45
N SER A 52 10.14 -13.42 -10.70
CA SER A 52 11.20 -14.08 -9.93
C SER A 52 11.14 -13.72 -8.44
N LEU A 53 10.96 -12.43 -8.13
CA LEU A 53 10.80 -11.94 -6.75
C LEU A 53 9.50 -12.44 -6.12
N THR A 54 8.40 -12.48 -6.87
CA THR A 54 7.11 -13.01 -6.42
C THR A 54 7.25 -14.48 -6.03
N HIS A 55 7.90 -15.28 -6.87
CA HIS A 55 8.18 -16.68 -6.57
C HIS A 55 9.09 -16.84 -5.35
N ALA A 56 10.10 -15.97 -5.20
CA ALA A 56 10.97 -15.97 -4.02
C ALA A 56 10.19 -15.67 -2.74
N LEU A 57 9.30 -14.67 -2.76
CA LEU A 57 8.44 -14.34 -1.61
C LEU A 57 7.52 -15.50 -1.24
N ILE A 58 6.87 -16.12 -2.22
CA ILE A 58 5.95 -17.26 -1.99
C ILE A 58 6.69 -18.40 -1.27
N LYS A 59 7.95 -18.66 -1.64
CA LYS A 59 8.80 -19.68 -1.01
C LYS A 59 9.20 -19.38 0.44
N LEU A 60 8.99 -18.15 0.93
CA LEU A 60 9.22 -17.82 2.35
C LEU A 60 8.15 -18.42 3.26
N LEU A 61 7.00 -18.84 2.72
CA LEU A 61 5.95 -19.47 3.51
C LEU A 61 6.31 -20.92 3.85
N PRO A 62 6.34 -21.29 5.14
CA PRO A 62 6.54 -22.67 5.55
C PRO A 62 5.51 -23.60 4.90
N GLY A 63 5.98 -24.71 4.31
CA GLY A 63 5.12 -25.70 3.65
C GLY A 63 4.66 -25.35 2.24
N VAL A 64 5.08 -24.20 1.67
CA VAL A 64 4.75 -23.81 0.30
C VAL A 64 5.91 -24.16 -0.64
N GLY A 65 5.70 -25.20 -1.45
CA GLY A 65 6.67 -25.66 -2.45
C GLY A 65 6.50 -25.02 -3.84
N THR A 66 7.40 -25.33 -4.77
CA THR A 66 7.35 -24.86 -6.17
C THR A 66 6.07 -25.25 -6.89
N THR A 67 5.48 -26.40 -6.55
CA THR A 67 4.20 -26.88 -7.09
C THR A 67 3.03 -25.96 -6.75
N SER A 68 3.12 -25.19 -5.66
CA SER A 68 2.06 -24.25 -5.25
C SER A 68 1.94 -23.06 -6.19
N ILE A 69 3.04 -22.70 -6.88
CA ILE A 69 3.05 -21.61 -7.86
C ILE A 69 2.24 -22.01 -9.09
N THR A 70 2.39 -23.25 -9.55
CA THR A 70 1.72 -23.74 -10.77
C THR A 70 0.32 -24.30 -10.49
N SER A 71 -0.03 -24.61 -9.24
CA SER A 71 -1.31 -25.22 -8.87
C SER A 71 -2.40 -24.22 -8.44
N GLY A 72 -2.29 -22.94 -8.83
CA GLY A 72 -3.24 -21.90 -8.45
C GLY A 72 -3.22 -21.54 -6.95
N ARG A 73 -2.15 -21.87 -6.22
CA ARG A 73 -1.97 -21.53 -4.79
C ARG A 73 -1.05 -20.33 -4.54
N ALA A 74 -0.57 -19.69 -5.61
CA ALA A 74 0.23 -18.48 -5.51
C ALA A 74 -0.53 -17.31 -4.85
N ILE A 75 -1.80 -17.10 -5.20
CA ILE A 75 -2.61 -15.99 -4.66
C ILE A 75 -2.90 -16.15 -3.15
N PRO A 76 -3.29 -17.34 -2.63
CA PRO A 76 -3.43 -17.58 -1.20
C PRO A 76 -2.11 -17.39 -0.46
N ALA A 77 -0.98 -17.81 -1.05
CA ALA A 77 0.35 -17.58 -0.49
C ALA A 77 0.66 -16.07 -0.36
N LEU A 78 0.48 -15.31 -1.43
CA LEU A 78 0.67 -13.85 -1.37
C LEU A 78 -0.27 -13.18 -0.37
N SER A 79 -1.52 -13.65 -0.30
CA SER A 79 -2.50 -13.18 0.68
C SER A 79 -2.07 -13.45 2.12
N ALA A 80 -1.55 -14.65 2.41
CA ALA A 80 -1.06 -15.02 3.73
C ALA A 80 0.14 -14.14 4.14
N LEU A 81 1.10 -13.90 3.24
CA LEU A 81 2.24 -13.02 3.48
C LEU A 81 1.78 -11.58 3.77
N TYR A 82 0.89 -11.04 2.95
CA TYR A 82 0.44 -9.66 3.09
C TYR A 82 -0.43 -9.46 4.33
N LEU A 83 -1.28 -10.44 4.67
CA LEU A 83 -2.07 -10.46 5.91
C LEU A 83 -1.16 -10.51 7.14
N PHE A 84 -0.19 -11.44 7.16
CA PHE A 84 0.78 -11.55 8.26
C PHE A 84 1.54 -10.24 8.44
N TRP A 85 2.03 -9.64 7.36
CA TRP A 85 2.77 -8.37 7.46
C TRP A 85 1.89 -7.22 7.93
N THR A 86 0.68 -7.09 7.38
CA THR A 86 -0.24 -5.99 7.68
C THR A 86 -0.77 -6.05 9.11
N PHE A 87 -1.22 -7.21 9.57
CA PHE A 87 -1.88 -7.33 10.88
C PHE A 87 -0.96 -7.86 11.97
N GLY A 88 -0.03 -8.77 11.63
CA GLY A 88 0.91 -9.34 12.59
C GLY A 88 2.14 -8.45 12.77
N ALA A 89 3.06 -8.49 11.81
CA ALA A 89 4.38 -7.86 11.95
C ALA A 89 4.29 -6.34 12.14
N SER A 90 3.63 -5.63 11.22
CA SER A 90 3.54 -4.16 11.31
C SER A 90 2.66 -3.68 12.47
N GLY A 91 1.67 -4.48 12.89
CA GLY A 91 0.87 -4.21 14.09
C GLY A 91 1.70 -4.26 15.36
N ALA A 92 2.52 -5.30 15.52
CA ALA A 92 3.47 -5.41 16.63
C ALA A 92 4.50 -4.27 16.61
N ILE A 93 5.05 -3.93 15.44
CA ILE A 93 5.97 -2.80 15.28
C ILE A 93 5.28 -1.46 15.63
N SER A 94 4.01 -1.29 15.27
CA SER A 94 3.22 -0.11 15.64
C SER A 94 2.96 -0.04 17.15
N ALA A 95 2.74 -1.16 17.82
CA ALA A 95 2.60 -1.20 19.28
C ALA A 95 3.93 -0.86 19.97
N ALA A 96 5.05 -1.39 19.47
CA ALA A 96 6.38 -1.01 19.92
C ALA A 96 6.65 0.49 19.70
N GLY A 97 6.24 1.05 18.55
CA GLY A 97 6.28 2.49 18.28
C GLY A 97 5.52 3.30 19.34
N GLN A 98 4.30 2.88 19.69
CA GLN A 98 3.51 3.53 20.73
C GLN A 98 4.18 3.44 22.12
N ALA A 99 4.78 2.29 22.45
CA ALA A 99 5.54 2.13 23.69
C ALA A 99 6.76 3.06 23.73
N MET A 100 7.52 3.17 22.64
CA MET A 100 8.68 4.06 22.53
C MET A 100 8.31 5.55 22.63
N GLY A 101 7.05 5.91 22.35
CA GLY A 101 6.57 7.29 22.49
C GLY A 101 6.32 7.72 23.93
N ARG A 102 6.55 6.84 24.94
CA ARG A 102 6.17 7.07 26.33
C ARG A 102 7.20 6.52 27.32
N ALA A 103 7.41 7.25 28.41
CA ALA A 103 8.32 6.83 29.48
C ALA A 103 7.79 5.60 30.24
N GLU A 104 6.47 5.48 30.38
CA GLU A 104 5.80 4.38 31.08
C GLU A 104 5.57 3.15 30.18
N GLY A 105 5.99 3.21 28.92
CA GLY A 105 5.73 2.16 27.93
C GLY A 105 4.30 2.17 27.37
N LEU A 106 3.84 1.00 26.91
CA LEU A 106 2.51 0.84 26.31
C LEU A 106 1.42 0.78 27.40
N ASP A 107 0.40 1.65 27.29
CA ASP A 107 -0.82 1.57 28.10
C ASP A 107 -1.82 0.70 27.35
N ASN A 108 -2.01 -0.53 27.82
CA ASN A 108 -2.96 -1.47 27.24
C ASN A 108 -4.39 -1.28 27.74
N ASP A 109 -4.60 -0.51 28.81
CA ASP A 109 -5.95 -0.20 29.32
C ASP A 109 -6.59 0.89 28.44
N HIS A 110 -5.78 1.84 27.93
CA HIS A 110 -6.23 2.91 27.05
C HIS A 110 -5.30 3.13 25.83
N PRO A 111 -5.16 2.14 24.93
CA PRO A 111 -4.11 2.11 23.90
C PRO A 111 -4.18 3.26 22.90
N ARG A 112 -5.35 3.89 22.73
CA ARG A 112 -5.55 4.98 21.76
C ARG A 112 -5.45 6.38 22.37
N LYS A 113 -5.45 6.51 23.71
CA LYS A 113 -5.51 7.79 24.41
C LYS A 113 -4.34 8.72 24.08
N HIS A 114 -3.17 8.14 23.81
CA HIS A 114 -1.92 8.88 23.66
C HIS A 114 -1.42 8.97 22.21
N VAL A 115 -2.15 8.40 21.25
CA VAL A 115 -1.77 8.36 19.84
C VAL A 115 -1.54 9.76 19.25
N GLY A 116 -2.39 10.74 19.61
CA GLY A 116 -2.27 12.11 19.12
C GLY A 116 -1.03 12.86 19.60
N LYS A 117 -0.26 12.28 20.53
CA LYS A 117 0.99 12.86 21.07
C LYS A 117 2.24 12.22 20.47
N LEU A 118 2.09 11.24 19.57
CA LEU A 118 3.24 10.59 18.95
C LEU A 118 3.92 11.52 17.95
N GLU A 119 5.24 11.56 18.00
CA GLU A 119 6.07 12.29 17.04
C GLU A 119 7.26 11.42 16.58
N GLY A 120 8.01 11.90 15.60
CA GLY A 120 9.25 11.24 15.16
C GLY A 120 9.06 9.80 14.69
N LEU A 121 9.97 8.91 15.09
CA LEU A 121 9.94 7.49 14.71
C LEU A 121 8.69 6.75 15.24
N PRO A 122 8.27 6.88 16.52
CA PRO A 122 7.01 6.35 17.03
C PRO A 122 5.80 6.62 16.13
N LEU A 123 5.63 7.88 15.72
CA LEU A 123 4.54 8.27 14.81
C LEU A 123 4.68 7.57 13.45
N ARG A 124 5.88 7.54 12.87
CA ARG A 124 6.10 6.90 11.56
C ARG A 124 5.82 5.40 11.58
N LEU A 125 6.19 4.69 12.64
CA LEU A 125 5.92 3.24 12.77
C LEU A 125 4.41 2.98 12.81
N ARG A 126 3.67 3.78 13.59
CA ARG A 126 2.21 3.69 13.64
C ARG A 126 1.58 4.06 12.31
N SER A 127 1.95 5.19 11.72
CA SER A 127 1.38 5.65 10.44
C SER A 127 1.69 4.70 9.28
N ALA A 128 2.86 4.05 9.27
CA ALA A 128 3.21 3.04 8.28
C ALA A 128 2.29 1.80 8.37
N HIS A 129 1.99 1.34 9.58
CA HIS A 129 1.03 0.25 9.80
C HIS A 129 -0.39 0.64 9.33
N TYR A 130 -0.87 1.84 9.68
CA TYR A 130 -2.17 2.33 9.24
C TYR A 130 -2.25 2.46 7.71
N ALA A 131 -1.18 2.91 7.05
CA ALA A 131 -1.12 2.95 5.59
C ALA A 131 -1.31 1.54 4.96
N LEU A 132 -0.78 0.48 5.58
CA LEU A 132 -1.03 -0.90 5.11
C LEU A 132 -2.48 -1.32 5.35
N MET A 133 -3.01 -1.04 6.54
CA MET A 133 -4.40 -1.32 6.92
C MET A 133 -5.41 -0.67 5.96
N GLU A 134 -5.17 0.58 5.58
CA GLU A 134 -6.02 1.33 4.64
C GLU A 134 -5.99 0.76 3.22
N ASN A 135 -4.88 0.13 2.82
CA ASN A 135 -4.73 -0.48 1.50
C ASN A 135 -5.20 -1.94 1.46
N PHE A 136 -5.30 -2.60 2.62
CA PHE A 136 -5.62 -4.01 2.70
C PHE A 136 -6.97 -4.38 2.06
N PRO A 137 -8.08 -3.63 2.24
CA PRO A 137 -9.36 -3.97 1.62
C PRO A 137 -9.29 -4.03 0.10
N ALA A 138 -8.57 -3.10 -0.53
CA ALA A 138 -8.39 -3.10 -1.99
C ALA A 138 -7.59 -4.31 -2.46
N PHE A 139 -6.52 -4.67 -1.74
CA PHE A 139 -5.75 -5.88 -2.02
C PHE A 139 -6.62 -7.14 -1.87
N ALA A 140 -7.36 -7.25 -0.77
CA ALA A 140 -8.20 -8.40 -0.47
C ALA A 140 -9.29 -8.60 -1.55
N LEU A 141 -9.91 -7.52 -2.01
CA LEU A 141 -10.86 -7.55 -3.12
C LEU A 141 -10.21 -8.08 -4.40
N ALA A 142 -9.08 -7.50 -4.81
CA ALA A 142 -8.38 -7.90 -6.03
C ALA A 142 -7.90 -9.35 -5.98
N ALA A 143 -7.33 -9.77 -4.85
CA ALA A 143 -6.85 -11.14 -4.63
C ALA A 143 -8.00 -12.15 -4.64
N ALA A 144 -9.13 -11.84 -4.00
CA ALA A 144 -10.30 -12.71 -3.98
C ALA A 144 -10.91 -12.88 -5.38
N LEU A 145 -11.08 -11.78 -6.12
CA LEU A 145 -11.57 -11.83 -7.51
C LEU A 145 -10.61 -12.60 -8.42
N ALA A 146 -9.31 -12.34 -8.31
CA ALA A 146 -8.29 -13.05 -9.08
C ALA A 146 -8.29 -14.55 -8.79
N GLN A 147 -8.44 -14.96 -7.53
CA GLN A 147 -8.49 -16.37 -7.15
C GLN A 147 -9.71 -17.10 -7.75
N ILE A 148 -10.84 -16.40 -7.91
CA ILE A 148 -12.06 -16.99 -8.44
C ILE A 148 -12.03 -17.04 -9.96
N ILE A 149 -11.57 -15.97 -10.61
CA ILE A 149 -11.73 -15.79 -12.06
C ILE A 149 -10.50 -16.29 -12.83
N SER A 150 -9.29 -16.10 -12.32
CA SER A 150 -8.04 -16.38 -13.05
C SER A 150 -6.90 -16.78 -12.12
N PRO A 151 -7.04 -17.90 -11.36
CA PRO A 151 -6.10 -18.27 -10.30
C PRO A 151 -4.70 -18.68 -10.77
N THR A 152 -4.54 -18.97 -12.06
CA THR A 152 -3.29 -19.45 -12.67
C THR A 152 -2.71 -18.47 -13.69
N ASP A 153 -3.32 -17.29 -13.87
CA ASP A 153 -2.79 -16.28 -14.78
C ASP A 153 -1.49 -15.67 -14.20
N PRO A 154 -0.33 -15.88 -14.86
CA PRO A 154 0.95 -15.39 -14.36
C PRO A 154 0.99 -13.86 -14.29
N GLN A 155 0.32 -13.14 -15.20
CA GLN A 155 0.28 -11.68 -15.18
C GLN A 155 -0.42 -11.16 -13.93
N ILE A 156 -1.57 -11.75 -13.59
CA ILE A 156 -2.36 -11.34 -12.42
C ILE A 156 -1.62 -11.69 -11.12
N ILE A 157 -1.03 -12.89 -11.05
CA ILE A 157 -0.19 -13.30 -9.93
C ILE A 157 0.98 -12.32 -9.75
N ASN A 158 1.65 -11.93 -10.83
CA ASN A 158 2.76 -10.99 -10.77
C ASN A 158 2.33 -9.57 -10.40
N LEU A 159 1.13 -9.11 -10.79
CA LEU A 159 0.57 -7.84 -10.34
C LEU A 159 0.29 -7.84 -8.83
N LEU A 160 -0.27 -8.93 -8.29
CA LEU A 160 -0.45 -9.10 -6.85
C LEU A 160 0.91 -9.15 -6.13
N GLY A 161 1.85 -9.91 -6.68
CA GLY A 161 3.23 -10.00 -6.18
C GLY A 161 3.91 -8.63 -6.15
N PHE A 162 3.78 -7.84 -7.22
CA PHE A 162 4.29 -6.47 -7.29
C PHE A 162 3.70 -5.59 -6.20
N HIS A 163 2.39 -5.66 -5.94
CA HIS A 163 1.78 -4.93 -4.83
C HIS A 163 2.44 -5.29 -3.50
N VAL A 164 2.56 -6.58 -3.19
CA VAL A 164 3.18 -7.07 -1.95
C VAL A 164 4.61 -6.59 -1.84
N ILE A 165 5.42 -6.74 -2.89
CA ILE A 165 6.82 -6.27 -2.96
C ILE A 165 6.89 -4.77 -2.71
N ALA A 166 6.12 -3.98 -3.45
CA ALA A 166 6.15 -2.53 -3.35
C ALA A 166 5.73 -2.04 -1.96
N LYS A 167 4.73 -2.68 -1.33
CA LYS A 167 4.29 -2.30 0.02
C LYS A 167 5.31 -2.71 1.10
N LEU A 168 5.81 -3.95 1.05
CA LEU A 168 6.65 -4.52 2.10
C LEU A 168 8.11 -4.08 1.99
N LEU A 169 8.67 -4.06 0.78
CA LEU A 169 10.11 -3.87 0.57
C LEU A 169 10.49 -2.43 0.22
N VAL A 170 9.52 -1.60 -0.18
CA VAL A 170 9.80 -0.21 -0.56
C VAL A 170 8.99 0.77 0.27
N HIS A 171 7.66 0.71 0.22
CA HIS A 171 6.78 1.67 0.88
C HIS A 171 6.99 1.69 2.39
N TYR A 172 6.90 0.53 3.06
CA TYR A 172 7.02 0.45 4.51
C TYR A 172 8.41 0.90 5.01
N PRO A 173 9.55 0.39 4.48
CA PRO A 173 10.87 0.86 4.88
C PRO A 173 11.10 2.36 4.61
N ALA A 174 10.64 2.86 3.45
CA ALA A 174 10.72 4.29 3.13
C ALA A 174 9.88 5.14 4.08
N TYR A 175 8.73 4.63 4.52
CA TYR A 175 7.88 5.30 5.51
C TYR A 175 8.60 5.43 6.86
N VAL A 176 9.14 4.33 7.37
CA VAL A 176 9.84 4.30 8.66
C VAL A 176 11.11 5.16 8.62
N SER A 177 11.83 5.13 7.50
CA SER A 177 13.07 5.89 7.25
C SER A 177 12.82 7.35 6.84
N ASN A 178 11.57 7.78 6.76
CA ASN A 178 11.16 9.14 6.39
C ASN A 178 11.63 9.60 5.00
N VAL A 179 11.67 8.70 4.00
CA VAL A 179 12.07 9.00 2.63
C VAL A 179 10.83 9.13 1.74
N ALA A 180 10.48 10.36 1.39
CA ALA A 180 9.17 10.68 0.79
C ALA A 180 8.96 10.13 -0.62
N VAL A 181 9.92 10.33 -1.53
CA VAL A 181 9.80 9.97 -2.95
C VAL A 181 9.53 8.46 -3.16
N PRO A 182 10.37 7.53 -2.67
CA PRO A 182 10.12 6.10 -2.82
C PRO A 182 8.84 5.65 -2.11
N ARG A 183 8.49 6.26 -0.96
CA ARG A 183 7.23 5.97 -0.27
C ARG A 183 6.04 6.26 -1.16
N THR A 184 5.99 7.44 -1.76
CA THR A 184 4.87 7.88 -2.62
C THR A 184 4.83 7.08 -3.91
N PHE A 185 5.96 6.90 -4.58
CA PHE A 185 6.01 6.15 -5.84
C PHE A 185 5.56 4.70 -5.64
N ALA A 186 6.09 4.02 -4.62
CA ALA A 186 5.69 2.64 -4.30
C ALA A 186 4.21 2.55 -3.91
N HIS A 187 3.67 3.56 -3.24
CA HIS A 187 2.24 3.60 -2.92
C HIS A 187 1.39 3.67 -4.18
N ILE A 188 1.66 4.65 -5.05
CA ILE A 188 0.86 4.88 -6.26
C ILE A 188 0.98 3.69 -7.22
N SER A 189 2.19 3.16 -7.45
CA SER A 189 2.39 2.02 -8.34
C SER A 189 1.73 0.74 -7.80
N ALA A 190 1.80 0.48 -6.49
CA ALA A 190 1.17 -0.69 -5.88
C ALA A 190 -0.36 -0.62 -5.99
N THR A 191 -0.95 0.57 -5.83
CA THR A 191 -2.39 0.77 -5.99
C THR A 191 -2.80 0.67 -7.46
N ALA A 192 -2.00 1.22 -8.38
CA ALA A 192 -2.20 1.07 -9.83
C ALA A 192 -2.24 -0.40 -10.25
N ALA A 193 -1.39 -1.26 -9.67
CA ALA A 193 -1.40 -2.70 -9.95
C ALA A 193 -2.71 -3.38 -9.52
N LEU A 194 -3.31 -2.99 -8.39
CA LEU A 194 -4.62 -3.51 -7.96
C LEU A 194 -5.74 -3.06 -8.89
N ILE A 195 -5.72 -1.79 -9.31
CA ILE A 195 -6.68 -1.27 -10.30
C ILE A 195 -6.53 -2.05 -11.61
N ASN A 196 -5.29 -2.29 -12.05
CA ASN A 196 -5.00 -3.07 -13.25
C ASN A 196 -5.56 -4.49 -13.17
N ILE A 197 -5.42 -5.19 -12.03
CA ILE A 197 -6.03 -6.51 -11.82
C ILE A 197 -7.54 -6.43 -12.00
N CYS A 198 -8.22 -5.55 -11.25
CA CYS A 198 -9.67 -5.43 -11.32
C CYS A 198 -10.16 -5.04 -12.72
N TRP A 199 -9.45 -4.15 -13.40
CA TRP A 199 -9.74 -3.77 -14.79
C TRP A 199 -9.59 -4.96 -15.73
N THR A 200 -8.46 -5.67 -15.65
CA THR A 200 -8.18 -6.83 -16.49
C THR A 200 -9.26 -7.91 -16.30
N LEU A 201 -9.62 -8.20 -15.06
CA LEU A 201 -10.67 -9.17 -14.72
C LEU A 201 -12.06 -8.73 -15.22
N ALA A 202 -12.37 -7.44 -15.20
CA ALA A 202 -13.63 -6.91 -15.71
C ALA A 202 -13.71 -6.90 -17.25
N ALA A 203 -12.57 -6.79 -17.92
CA ALA A 203 -12.48 -6.76 -19.38
C ALA A 203 -12.33 -8.16 -20.00
N ALA A 204 -11.94 -9.16 -19.21
CA ALA A 204 -11.84 -10.55 -19.65
C ALA A 204 -13.23 -11.07 -20.06
N LYS A 205 -13.33 -11.56 -21.30
CA LYS A 205 -14.50 -12.28 -21.82
C LYS A 205 -14.33 -13.77 -21.57
#